data_AF-A0A7S3HZF0-F1
#
_entry.id   AF-A0A7S3HZF0-F1
#
_cell.length_a   1.000
_cell.length_b   1.000
_cell.length_c   1.000
_cell.angle_alpha   90.00
_cell.angle_beta   90.00
_cell.angle_gamma   90.00
#
_symmetry.space_group_name_H-M   'P 1'
#
loop_
_entity.id
_entity.type
_entity.pdbx_description
1 polymer ?
#
loop_
_entity_poly.entity_id
_entity_poly.type
_entity_poly.pdbx_seq_one_letter_code
_entity_poly.pdbx_strand_id
1 'polypeptide(L)'
;LTAKEMKLRAMQIISETYLPKDFPDSVSKEFLPFTIYSLIGSTSTSAMLFLSTQSLFVALGGSSSQSQLAAAAYTWVLKDGIGQLGGILFASRYGGYFDEDVKKWRFIAMSTLNFSVLIEIMTLKFPHLFLFLASTANMCKNICFLMAAASRAQINMRFAKRNNIADIAGKSVSLFTTSSLLGMGLGIGLSKL
;
A
#
# COMPACT_ATOMS: atom_id res chain seq x y z
N LEU A 1 39.03 10.44 -3.03
CA LEU A 1 38.28 9.42 -2.27
C LEU A 1 38.78 8.05 -2.69
N THR A 2 39.45 7.31 -1.81
CA THR A 2 39.83 5.92 -2.09
C THR A 2 38.57 5.05 -2.17
N ALA A 3 38.59 3.95 -2.93
CA ALA A 3 37.44 3.05 -3.10
C ALA A 3 36.83 2.57 -1.76
N LYS A 4 37.67 2.45 -0.72
CA LYS A 4 37.27 2.10 0.66
C LYS A 4 36.43 3.21 1.30
N GLU A 5 36.81 4.47 1.14
CA GLU A 5 36.05 5.63 1.64
C GLU A 5 34.71 5.77 0.94
N MET A 6 34.67 5.49 -0.37
CA MET A 6 33.44 5.50 -1.15
C MET A 6 32.46 4.41 -0.68
N LYS A 7 32.95 3.19 -0.44
CA LYS A 7 32.14 2.08 0.09
C LYS A 7 31.60 2.40 1.49
N LEU A 8 32.42 2.97 2.37
CA LEU A 8 32.01 3.33 3.73
C LEU A 8 30.92 4.41 3.72
N ARG A 9 31.09 5.46 2.89
CA ARG A 9 30.08 6.50 2.71
C ARG A 9 28.77 5.94 2.14
N ALA A 10 28.84 5.04 1.16
CA ALA A 10 27.65 4.40 0.61
C ALA A 10 26.89 3.58 1.66
N MET A 11 27.61 2.80 2.48
CA MET A 11 27.01 2.05 3.59
C MET A 11 26.37 2.96 4.64
N GLN A 12 27.01 4.09 4.98
CA GLN A 12 26.45 5.08 5.89
C GLN A 12 25.17 5.68 5.35
N ILE A 13 25.16 6.11 4.08
CA ILE A 13 23.96 6.68 3.44
C ILE A 13 22.81 5.67 3.44
N ILE A 14 23.07 4.40 3.10
CA ILE A 14 22.04 3.35 3.12
C ILE A 14 21.50 3.15 4.54
N SER A 15 22.39 3.07 5.53
CA SER A 15 22.00 2.95 6.94
C SER A 15 21.16 4.14 7.39
N GLU A 16 21.60 5.37 7.11
CA GLU A 16 20.87 6.59 7.45
C GLU A 16 19.53 6.71 6.69
N THR A 17 19.41 6.13 5.50
CA THR A 17 18.18 6.17 4.71
C THR A 17 17.11 5.22 5.26
N TYR A 18 17.51 4.01 5.69
CA TYR A 18 16.60 2.91 5.97
C TYR A 18 16.54 2.47 7.44
N LEU A 19 17.53 2.80 8.26
CA LEU A 19 17.59 2.41 9.66
C LEU A 19 17.40 3.62 10.58
N PRO A 20 16.71 3.46 11.72
CA PRO A 20 16.58 4.50 12.71
C PRO A 20 17.94 4.91 13.29
N LYS A 21 18.03 6.14 13.79
CA LYS A 21 19.20 6.65 14.51
C LYS A 21 19.51 5.74 15.70
N ASP A 22 20.80 5.51 15.95
CA ASP A 22 21.31 4.66 17.04
C ASP A 22 20.82 3.19 16.98
N PHE A 23 20.51 2.68 15.78
CA PHE A 23 20.27 1.26 15.56
C PHE A 23 21.52 0.44 15.93
N PRO A 24 21.40 -0.71 16.62
CA PRO A 24 20.17 -1.43 16.96
C PRO A 24 19.54 -1.07 18.31
N ASP A 25 20.19 -0.26 19.14
CA ASP A 25 19.77 -0.02 20.52
C ASP A 25 18.50 0.81 20.65
N SER A 26 18.18 1.60 19.61
CA SER A 26 17.00 2.47 19.57
C SER A 26 15.68 1.75 19.26
N VAL A 27 15.72 0.48 18.84
CA VAL A 27 14.53 -0.30 18.44
C VAL A 27 14.47 -1.69 19.08
N SER A 28 13.28 -2.30 19.07
CA SER A 28 13.12 -3.71 19.48
C SER A 28 13.88 -4.67 18.55
N LYS A 29 14.20 -5.87 19.04
CA LYS A 29 14.99 -6.86 18.30
C LYS A 29 14.25 -7.39 17.07
N GLU A 30 12.91 -7.33 17.13
CA GLU A 30 12.00 -7.80 16.10
C GLU A 30 11.85 -6.81 14.93
N PHE A 31 12.36 -5.57 15.07
CA PHE A 31 12.24 -4.53 14.05
C PHE A 31 12.83 -4.94 12.69
N LEU A 32 14.05 -5.48 12.68
CA LEU A 32 14.75 -5.80 11.44
C LEU A 32 14.09 -6.97 10.69
N PRO A 33 13.79 -8.13 11.33
CA PRO A 33 13.01 -9.19 10.69
C PRO A 33 11.67 -8.67 10.15
N PHE A 34 10.92 -7.92 10.97
CA PHE A 34 9.63 -7.36 10.55
C PHE A 34 9.77 -6.46 9.31
N THR A 35 10.79 -5.60 9.30
CA THR A 35 11.05 -4.67 8.20
C THR A 35 11.32 -5.40 6.90
N ILE A 36 12.12 -6.46 6.93
CA ILE A 36 12.42 -7.29 5.74
C ILE A 36 11.15 -7.94 5.20
N TYR A 37 10.33 -8.56 6.07
CA TYR A 37 9.06 -9.15 5.65
C TYR A 37 8.08 -8.09 5.13
N SER A 38 8.04 -6.91 5.76
CA SER A 38 7.20 -5.81 5.32
C SER A 38 7.63 -5.27 3.96
N LEU A 39 8.94 -5.24 3.67
CA LEU A 39 9.47 -4.83 2.36
C LEU A 39 9.02 -5.81 1.27
N ILE A 40 9.22 -7.11 1.49
CA ILE A 40 8.79 -8.15 0.53
C ILE A 40 7.29 -8.06 0.29
N GLY A 41 6.49 -8.03 1.36
CA GLY A 41 5.04 -7.96 1.27
C GLY A 41 4.55 -6.68 0.59
N SER A 42 5.19 -5.54 0.84
CA SER A 42 4.84 -4.26 0.22
C SER A 42 5.18 -4.25 -1.27
N THR A 43 6.30 -4.83 -1.67
CA THR A 43 6.65 -5.01 -3.09
C THR A 43 5.62 -5.87 -3.83
N SER A 44 5.25 -7.03 -3.28
CA SER A 44 4.21 -7.88 -3.87
C SER A 44 2.86 -7.18 -3.95
N THR A 45 2.50 -6.46 -2.88
CA THR A 45 1.24 -5.69 -2.82
C THR A 45 1.21 -4.59 -3.88
N SER A 46 2.29 -3.84 -4.06
CA SER A 46 2.37 -2.79 -5.08
C SER A 46 2.31 -3.34 -6.50
N ALA A 47 2.93 -4.50 -6.77
CA ALA A 47 2.80 -5.17 -8.06
C ALA A 47 1.34 -5.61 -8.32
N MET A 48 0.68 -6.20 -7.32
CA MET A 48 -0.72 -6.61 -7.40
C MET A 48 -1.66 -5.41 -7.65
N LEU A 49 -1.45 -4.29 -6.95
CA LEU A 49 -2.23 -3.06 -7.13
C LEU A 49 -2.02 -2.43 -8.51
N PHE A 50 -0.81 -2.53 -9.07
CA PHE A 50 -0.54 -2.11 -10.43
C PHE A 50 -1.38 -2.92 -11.42
N LEU A 51 -1.32 -4.25 -11.33
CA LEU A 51 -2.07 -5.15 -12.21
C LEU A 51 -3.59 -4.96 -12.08
N SER A 52 -4.11 -4.73 -10.88
CA SER A 52 -5.54 -4.48 -10.70
C SER A 52 -5.96 -3.11 -11.24
N THR A 53 -5.10 -2.10 -11.15
CA THR A 53 -5.35 -0.80 -11.79
C THR A 53 -5.34 -0.94 -13.33
N GLN A 54 -4.42 -1.73 -13.87
CA GLN A 54 -4.37 -2.05 -15.29
C GLN A 54 -5.66 -2.77 -15.74
N SER A 55 -6.17 -3.73 -14.97
CA SER A 55 -7.42 -4.43 -15.31
C SER A 55 -8.62 -3.49 -15.39
N LEU A 56 -8.67 -2.47 -14.53
CA LEU A 56 -9.70 -1.43 -14.61
C LEU A 56 -9.60 -0.61 -15.90
N PHE A 57 -8.38 -0.21 -16.31
CA PHE A 57 -8.18 0.51 -17.57
C PHE A 57 -8.58 -0.34 -18.78
N VAL A 58 -8.23 -1.63 -18.78
CA VAL A 58 -8.63 -2.56 -19.84
C VAL A 58 -10.16 -2.74 -19.86
N ALA A 59 -10.81 -2.83 -18.68
CA ALA A 59 -12.26 -2.96 -18.58
C ALA A 59 -13.04 -1.72 -19.06
N LEU A 60 -12.48 -0.52 -18.88
CA LEU A 60 -13.06 0.72 -19.44
C LEU A 60 -12.89 0.82 -20.97
N GLY A 61 -11.95 0.05 -21.53
CA GLY A 61 -11.66 0.04 -22.96
C GLY A 61 -10.83 1.24 -23.44
N GLY A 62 -10.18 1.07 -24.60
CA GLY A 62 -9.47 2.15 -25.26
C GLY A 62 -10.44 3.24 -25.70
N SER A 63 -10.33 4.44 -25.12
CA SER A 63 -11.18 5.57 -25.50
C SER A 63 -10.61 6.27 -26.74
N SER A 64 -11.32 6.19 -27.87
CA SER A 64 -10.85 6.75 -29.15
C SER A 64 -11.40 8.16 -29.44
N SER A 65 -12.49 8.55 -28.79
CA SER A 65 -13.10 9.88 -28.93
C SER A 65 -13.02 10.68 -27.64
N GLN A 66 -13.07 12.01 -27.77
CA GLN A 66 -13.02 12.91 -26.62
C GLN A 66 -14.20 12.72 -25.66
N SER A 67 -15.39 12.37 -26.17
CA SER A 67 -16.56 12.06 -25.34
C SER A 67 -16.38 10.78 -24.54
N GLN A 68 -15.79 9.73 -25.12
CA GLN A 68 -15.48 8.48 -24.41
C GLN A 68 -14.43 8.68 -23.31
N LEU A 69 -13.39 9.47 -23.59
CA LEU A 69 -12.38 9.83 -22.59
C LEU A 69 -13.00 10.56 -21.39
N ALA A 70 -13.89 11.53 -21.67
CA ALA A 70 -14.60 12.24 -20.61
C ALA A 70 -15.49 11.29 -19.78
N ALA A 71 -16.24 10.39 -20.43
CA ALA A 71 -17.08 9.41 -19.74
C ALA A 71 -16.26 8.45 -18.85
N ALA A 72 -15.11 7.97 -19.33
CA ALA A 72 -14.20 7.15 -18.55
C ALA A 72 -13.65 7.91 -17.33
N ALA A 73 -13.27 9.17 -17.50
CA ALA A 73 -12.81 10.03 -16.40
C ALA A 73 -13.91 10.25 -15.34
N TYR A 74 -15.16 10.54 -15.75
CA TYR A 74 -16.28 10.67 -14.81
C TYR A 74 -16.51 9.37 -14.03
N THR A 75 -16.48 8.23 -14.72
CA THR A 75 -16.64 6.91 -14.08
C THR A 75 -15.51 6.65 -13.08
N TRP A 76 -14.28 7.06 -13.41
CA TRP A 76 -13.12 6.95 -12.54
C TRP A 76 -13.25 7.78 -11.26
N VAL A 77 -13.68 9.04 -11.40
CA VAL A 77 -13.91 9.93 -10.25
C VAL A 77 -15.06 9.42 -9.39
N LEU A 78 -16.14 8.93 -10.01
CA LEU A 78 -17.30 8.43 -9.28
C LEU A 78 -16.98 7.17 -8.47
N LYS A 79 -16.22 6.21 -9.04
CA LYS A 79 -15.75 5.04 -8.28
C LYS A 79 -14.86 5.45 -7.09
N ASP A 80 -14.07 6.51 -7.25
CA ASP A 80 -13.17 6.99 -6.22
C ASP A 80 -13.95 7.69 -5.10
N GLY A 81 -14.91 8.54 -5.45
CA GLY A 81 -15.80 9.19 -4.50
C GLY A 81 -16.60 8.19 -3.67
N ILE A 82 -17.25 7.21 -4.30
CA ILE A 82 -18.03 6.18 -3.58
C ILE A 82 -17.13 5.36 -2.65
N GLY A 83 -15.95 4.96 -3.13
CA GLY A 83 -15.00 4.19 -2.33
C GLY A 83 -14.50 4.93 -1.08
N GLN A 84 -14.20 6.22 -1.22
CA GLN A 84 -13.75 7.06 -0.11
C GLN A 84 -14.85 7.29 0.93
N LEU A 85 -16.08 7.56 0.49
CA LEU A 85 -17.23 7.72 1.39
C LEU A 85 -17.44 6.47 2.25
N GLY A 86 -17.35 5.27 1.66
CA GLY A 86 -17.46 4.02 2.41
C GLY A 86 -16.31 3.83 3.41
N GLY A 87 -15.09 4.24 3.06
CA GLY A 87 -13.96 4.27 3.99
C GLY A 87 -14.17 5.20 5.18
N ILE A 88 -14.72 6.40 4.96
CA ILE A 88 -15.05 7.37 6.01
C ILE A 88 -16.12 6.81 6.95
N LEU A 89 -17.21 6.25 6.41
CA LEU A 89 -18.28 5.65 7.21
C LEU A 89 -17.75 4.48 8.05
N PHE A 90 -16.90 3.64 7.48
CA PHE A 90 -16.27 2.55 8.20
C PHE A 90 -15.37 3.05 9.33
N ALA A 91 -14.53 4.06 9.07
CA ALA A 91 -13.68 4.68 10.08
C ALA A 91 -14.49 5.27 11.24
N SER A 92 -15.58 5.97 10.93
CA SER A 92 -16.47 6.55 11.93
C SER A 92 -17.10 5.49 12.83
N ARG A 93 -17.48 4.33 12.28
CA ARG A 93 -18.17 3.28 13.03
C ARG A 93 -17.25 2.32 13.78
N TYR A 94 -16.07 2.03 13.23
CA TYR A 94 -15.18 0.97 13.70
C TYR A 94 -13.79 1.45 14.14
N GLY A 95 -13.46 2.74 13.97
CA GLY A 95 -12.13 3.27 14.26
C GLY A 95 -11.65 3.03 15.70
N GLY A 96 -12.56 3.06 16.68
CA GLY A 96 -12.23 2.83 18.08
C GLY A 96 -11.83 1.38 18.43
N TYR A 97 -12.09 0.42 17.54
CA TYR A 97 -11.78 -1.00 17.79
C TYR A 97 -10.41 -1.43 17.25
N PHE A 98 -9.74 -0.57 16.47
CA PHE A 98 -8.47 -0.94 15.81
C PHE A 98 -7.32 -1.21 16.80
N ASP A 99 -7.43 -0.69 18.02
CA ASP A 99 -6.41 -0.84 19.06
C ASP A 99 -6.53 -2.16 19.85
N GLU A 100 -7.61 -2.93 19.69
CA GLU A 100 -7.84 -4.18 20.45
C GLU A 100 -6.83 -5.29 20.12
N ASP A 101 -6.65 -5.58 18.82
CA ASP A 101 -5.72 -6.61 18.35
C ASP A 101 -5.13 -6.24 16.98
N VAL A 102 -3.91 -5.71 17.04
CA VAL A 102 -3.14 -5.29 15.85
C VAL A 102 -2.88 -6.43 14.86
N LYS A 103 -2.74 -7.68 15.33
CA LYS A 103 -2.47 -8.82 14.44
C LYS A 103 -3.73 -9.21 13.67
N LYS A 104 -4.86 -9.29 14.38
CA LYS A 104 -6.18 -9.56 13.79
C LYS A 104 -6.54 -8.51 12.75
N TRP A 105 -6.46 -7.22 13.09
CA TRP A 105 -6.80 -6.14 12.16
C TRP A 105 -5.87 -6.08 10.95
N ARG A 106 -4.58 -6.34 11.14
CA ARG A 106 -3.63 -6.40 10.02
C ARG A 106 -3.89 -7.59 9.09
N PHE A 107 -4.28 -8.74 9.63
CA PHE A 107 -4.68 -9.90 8.84
C PHE A 107 -5.96 -9.61 8.05
N ILE A 108 -7.01 -9.10 8.71
CA ILE A 108 -8.28 -8.72 8.07
C ILE A 108 -8.02 -7.71 6.95
N ALA A 109 -7.19 -6.69 7.18
CA ALA A 109 -6.84 -5.72 6.15
C ALA A 109 -6.24 -6.38 4.90
N MET A 110 -5.28 -7.28 5.08
CA MET A 110 -4.66 -7.95 3.95
C MET A 110 -5.62 -8.89 3.22
N SER A 111 -6.50 -9.60 3.95
CA SER A 111 -7.56 -10.40 3.32
C SER A 111 -8.52 -9.53 2.51
N THR A 112 -9.01 -8.42 3.09
CA THR A 112 -9.89 -7.45 2.41
C THR A 112 -9.23 -6.88 1.15
N LEU A 113 -7.93 -6.64 1.17
CA LEU A 113 -7.19 -6.16 -0.01
C LEU A 113 -7.21 -7.17 -1.15
N ASN A 114 -6.94 -8.45 -0.85
CA ASN A 114 -6.96 -9.51 -1.85
C ASN A 114 -8.35 -9.68 -2.46
N PHE A 115 -9.42 -9.62 -1.63
CA PHE A 115 -10.79 -9.63 -2.13
C PHE A 115 -11.11 -8.42 -3.01
N SER A 116 -10.67 -7.22 -2.62
CA SER A 116 -10.86 -6.02 -3.43
C SER A 116 -10.21 -6.16 -4.80
N VAL A 117 -8.95 -6.59 -4.85
CA VAL A 117 -8.23 -6.83 -6.11
C VAL A 117 -8.95 -7.86 -6.97
N LEU A 118 -9.45 -8.94 -6.38
CA LEU A 118 -10.23 -9.95 -7.10
C LEU A 118 -11.49 -9.33 -7.74
N ILE A 119 -12.22 -8.48 -7.01
CA ILE A 119 -13.40 -7.78 -7.53
C ILE A 119 -13.02 -6.85 -8.70
N GLU A 120 -11.89 -6.15 -8.63
CA GLU A 120 -11.42 -5.33 -9.77
C GLU A 120 -11.01 -6.16 -10.98
N ILE A 121 -10.44 -7.35 -10.78
CA ILE A 121 -10.14 -8.24 -11.90
C ILE A 121 -11.45 -8.74 -12.54
N MET A 122 -12.51 -8.96 -11.76
CA MET A 122 -13.82 -9.35 -12.28
C MET A 122 -14.47 -8.28 -13.19
N THR A 123 -14.03 -7.02 -13.13
CA THR A 123 -14.56 -5.98 -14.04
C THR A 123 -14.23 -6.29 -15.50
N LEU A 124 -13.16 -7.04 -15.77
CA LEU A 124 -12.82 -7.51 -17.12
C LEU A 124 -13.91 -8.42 -17.70
N LYS A 125 -14.50 -9.28 -16.87
CA LYS A 125 -15.54 -10.23 -17.28
C LYS A 125 -16.92 -9.57 -17.37
N PHE A 126 -17.18 -8.58 -16.52
CA PHE A 126 -18.48 -7.90 -16.43
C PHE A 126 -18.34 -6.37 -16.59
N PRO A 127 -17.90 -5.87 -17.76
CA PRO A 127 -17.67 -4.44 -17.97
C PRO A 127 -18.95 -3.60 -17.86
N HIS A 128 -20.13 -4.19 -18.12
CA HIS A 128 -21.42 -3.51 -17.94
C HIS A 128 -21.74 -3.17 -16.47
N LEU A 129 -21.11 -3.86 -15.51
CA LEU A 129 -21.21 -3.56 -14.06
C LEU A 129 -19.98 -2.82 -13.53
N PHE A 130 -19.16 -2.24 -14.42
CA PHE A 130 -17.87 -1.64 -14.05
C PHE A 130 -17.99 -0.70 -12.86
N LEU A 131 -18.90 0.27 -12.91
CA LEU A 131 -19.01 1.28 -11.86
C LEU A 131 -19.34 0.65 -10.50
N PHE A 132 -20.26 -0.32 -10.46
CA PHE A 132 -20.63 -1.01 -9.23
C PHE A 132 -19.46 -1.81 -8.67
N LEU A 133 -18.87 -2.71 -9.48
CA LEU A 133 -17.76 -3.56 -9.06
C LEU A 133 -16.53 -2.75 -8.65
N ALA A 134 -16.12 -1.77 -9.47
CA ALA A 134 -14.97 -0.93 -9.20
C ALA A 134 -15.18 -0.05 -7.95
N SER A 135 -16.39 0.47 -7.73
CA SER A 135 -16.70 1.25 -6.52
C SER A 135 -16.66 0.38 -5.26
N THR A 136 -17.28 -0.80 -5.30
CA THR A 136 -17.25 -1.76 -4.18
C THR A 136 -15.83 -2.20 -3.87
N ALA A 137 -15.04 -2.52 -4.89
CA ALA A 137 -13.65 -2.87 -4.69
C ALA A 137 -12.85 -1.72 -4.09
N ASN A 138 -13.01 -0.51 -4.61
CA ASN A 138 -12.31 0.66 -4.12
C ASN A 138 -12.70 1.01 -2.67
N MET A 139 -13.97 0.77 -2.28
CA MET A 139 -14.40 0.85 -0.89
C MET A 139 -13.63 -0.13 0.00
N CYS A 140 -13.53 -1.40 -0.40
CA CYS A 140 -12.75 -2.41 0.34
C CYS A 140 -11.26 -2.04 0.44
N LYS A 141 -10.66 -1.49 -0.61
CA LYS A 141 -9.28 -0.97 -0.61
C LYS A 141 -9.09 0.14 0.41
N ASN A 142 -9.97 1.14 0.43
CA ASN A 142 -9.92 2.25 1.38
C ASN A 142 -10.03 1.73 2.83
N ILE A 143 -10.94 0.79 3.08
CA ILE A 143 -11.10 0.13 4.38
C ILE A 143 -9.81 -0.62 4.78
N CYS A 144 -9.20 -1.37 3.85
CA CYS A 144 -7.90 -2.02 4.07
C CYS A 144 -6.81 -0.99 4.44
N PHE A 145 -6.65 0.07 3.65
CA PHE A 145 -5.60 1.06 3.88
C PHE A 145 -5.75 1.78 5.22
N LEU A 146 -6.99 2.04 5.64
CA LEU A 146 -7.29 2.55 6.97
C LEU A 146 -6.83 1.57 8.07
N MET A 147 -7.26 0.32 8.03
CA MET A 147 -6.87 -0.70 9.02
C MET A 147 -5.36 -0.94 9.03
N ALA A 148 -4.71 -0.92 7.86
CA ALA A 148 -3.27 -1.04 7.72
C ALA A 148 -2.52 0.18 8.25
N ALA A 149 -3.06 1.40 8.12
CA ALA A 149 -2.49 2.60 8.72
C ALA A 149 -2.56 2.56 10.25
N ALA A 150 -3.74 2.21 10.81
CA ALA A 150 -3.91 2.06 12.25
C ALA A 150 -2.96 0.98 12.82
N SER A 151 -2.90 -0.18 12.18
CA SER A 151 -2.00 -1.27 12.61
C SER A 151 -0.53 -0.87 12.55
N ARG A 152 -0.11 -0.10 11.53
CA ARG A 152 1.28 0.40 11.41
C ARG A 152 1.63 1.37 12.52
N ALA A 153 0.71 2.26 12.91
CA ALA A 153 0.93 3.18 14.03
C ALA A 153 1.22 2.40 15.32
N GLN A 154 0.38 1.42 15.65
CA GLN A 154 0.54 0.56 16.82
C GLN A 154 1.85 -0.26 16.77
N ILE A 155 2.22 -0.79 15.61
CA ILE A 155 3.48 -1.53 15.43
C ILE A 155 4.69 -0.61 15.66
N ASN A 156 4.69 0.59 15.09
CA ASN A 156 5.78 1.55 15.26
C ASN A 156 5.94 1.98 16.73
N MET A 157 4.83 2.14 17.46
CA MET A 157 4.85 2.40 18.90
C MET A 157 5.54 1.26 19.66
N ARG A 158 5.26 -0.01 19.31
CA ARG A 158 5.91 -1.17 19.95
C ARG A 158 7.39 -1.29 19.64
N PHE A 159 7.85 -0.80 18.48
CA PHE A 159 9.26 -0.83 18.13
C PHE A 159 10.09 0.28 18.77
N ALA A 160 9.48 1.40 19.16
CA ALA A 160 10.19 2.52 19.76
C ALA A 160 10.66 2.21 21.19
N LYS A 161 11.96 2.37 21.46
CA LYS A 161 12.52 2.24 22.81
C LYS A 161 12.87 3.58 23.46
N ARG A 162 13.12 4.63 22.67
CA ARG A 162 13.66 5.92 23.15
C ARG A 162 12.81 7.11 22.70
N ASN A 163 11.48 6.95 22.65
CA ASN A 163 10.56 7.95 22.09
C ASN A 163 10.91 8.36 20.64
N ASN A 164 11.46 7.42 19.86
CA ASN A 164 11.91 7.61 18.48
C ASN A 164 10.87 7.17 17.43
N ILE A 165 9.58 7.25 17.75
CA ILE A 165 8.48 6.80 16.87
C ILE A 165 8.50 7.55 15.53
N ALA A 166 8.76 8.86 15.55
CA ALA A 166 8.81 9.68 14.34
C ALA A 166 9.92 9.24 13.38
N ASP A 167 11.10 8.90 13.92
CA ASP A 167 12.22 8.41 13.12
C ASP A 167 11.90 7.03 12.52
N ILE A 168 11.39 6.10 13.32
CA ILE A 168 10.92 4.78 12.84
C ILE A 168 9.87 4.93 11.74
N ALA A 169 8.89 5.82 11.93
CA ALA A 169 7.85 6.09 10.94
C ALA A 169 8.45 6.65 9.65
N GLY A 170 9.39 7.60 9.75
CA GLY A 170 10.11 8.15 8.61
C GLY A 170 10.86 7.09 7.82
N LYS A 171 11.63 6.21 8.48
CA LYS A 171 12.35 5.11 7.81
C LYS A 171 11.40 4.10 7.19
N SER A 172 10.28 3.80 7.87
CA SER A 172 9.25 2.90 7.36
C SER A 172 8.62 3.44 6.07
N VAL A 173 8.44 4.76 5.95
CA VAL A 173 7.96 5.41 4.70
C VAL A 173 9.01 5.32 3.59
N SER A 174 10.29 5.53 3.88
CA SER A 174 11.36 5.34 2.88
C SER A 174 11.39 3.90 2.35
N LEU A 175 11.32 2.92 3.26
CA LEU A 175 11.27 1.50 2.91
C LEU A 175 10.03 1.17 2.07
N PHE A 176 8.85 1.68 2.49
CA PHE A 176 7.62 1.49 1.75
C PHE A 176 7.71 2.08 0.33
N THR A 177 8.22 3.31 0.20
CA THR A 177 8.41 3.97 -1.10
C THR A 177 9.33 3.16 -2.01
N THR A 178 10.51 2.75 -1.52
CA THR A 178 11.43 1.90 -2.28
C THR A 178 10.77 0.57 -2.68
N SER A 179 10.09 -0.10 -1.75
CA SER A 179 9.39 -1.35 -2.02
C SER A 179 8.28 -1.19 -3.07
N SER A 180 7.59 -0.04 -3.05
CA SER A 180 6.51 0.28 -3.99
C SER A 180 7.05 0.56 -5.38
N LEU A 181 8.16 1.28 -5.51
CA LEU A 181 8.85 1.49 -6.78
C LEU A 181 9.28 0.16 -7.41
N LEU A 182 9.86 -0.74 -6.61
CA LEU A 182 10.20 -2.10 -7.04
C LEU A 182 8.95 -2.88 -7.47
N GLY A 183 7.88 -2.81 -6.69
CA GLY A 183 6.62 -3.51 -6.97
C GLY A 183 5.95 -3.01 -8.26
N MET A 184 5.91 -1.69 -8.48
CA MET A 184 5.41 -1.13 -9.73
C MET A 184 6.28 -1.54 -10.92
N GLY A 185 7.61 -1.54 -10.78
CA GLY A 185 8.52 -2.05 -11.81
C GLY A 185 8.25 -3.51 -12.16
N LEU A 186 8.03 -4.36 -11.16
CA LEU A 186 7.62 -5.75 -11.36
C LEU A 186 6.25 -5.86 -12.03
N GLY A 187 5.28 -5.05 -11.60
CA GLY A 187 3.93 -5.00 -12.19
C GLY A 187 3.99 -4.64 -13.68
N ILE A 188 4.79 -3.63 -14.06
CA ILE A 188 5.02 -3.27 -15.46
C ILE A 188 5.66 -4.43 -16.24
N GLY A 189 6.65 -5.11 -15.65
CA GLY A 189 7.29 -6.27 -16.26
C GLY A 189 6.31 -7.41 -16.52
N LEU A 190 5.41 -7.68 -15.56
CA LEU A 190 4.38 -8.72 -15.66
C LEU A 190 3.24 -8.34 -16.62
N SER A 191 2.96 -7.04 -16.76
CA SER A 191 1.90 -6.50 -17.61
C SER A 191 2.16 -6.62 -19.11
N LYS A 192 3.37 -7.02 -19.54
CA LYS A 192 3.77 -7.14 -20.95
C LYS A 192 3.75 -8.59 -21.50
N LEU A 193 2.96 -9.45 -20.87
CA LEU A 193 2.46 -10.71 -21.43
C LEU A 193 0.97 -10.56 -21.72
#